data_AF-W9VQ50-F1
#
_entry.id   AF-W9VQ50-F1
#
_cell.length_a   1.000
_cell.length_b   1.000
_cell.length_c   1.000
_cell.angle_alpha   90.00
_cell.angle_beta   90.00
_cell.angle_gamma   90.00
#
_symmetry.space_group_name_H-M   'P 1'
#
loop_
_entity.id
_entity.type
_entity.pdbx_description
1 polymer ?
#
loop_
_entity_poly.entity_id
_entity_poly.type
_entity_poly.pdbx_seq_one_letter_code
_entity_poly.pdbx_strand_id
1 'polypeptide(L)'
;MSINWVMLDGKGSFVLLPAERFIHKTTPRVALAITTPTTYPGNSPLAIHCSSGTVYLTNQRIVYLPEKPATELKSFSAPLLNLHDTHMTVPWFGPNAWQAVLQPVPGGNIPATQAAIELKLTFKEGGAPDFHSNLERIKERLQQVVSTARENNLSGQRQDQMLGNMNLDNVHLDQLPSYQESGRDRVAPANADETGGAVVSPMGRSPEPRRAGSPVHAAQPPSDAPPGYEETQQQSIQAELDRRLSQT
;
A
#
# COMPACT_ATOMS: atom_id res chain seq x y z
N MET A 1 -7.31 -17.82 6.38
CA MET A 1 -8.53 -17.18 6.90
C MET A 1 -9.26 -18.11 7.84
N SER A 2 -10.07 -17.57 8.73
CA SER A 2 -10.89 -18.34 9.64
C SER A 2 -12.15 -17.57 10.02
N ILE A 3 -13.28 -18.26 9.98
CA ILE A 3 -14.54 -17.79 10.57
C ILE A 3 -14.56 -18.28 12.03
N ASN A 4 -14.88 -17.38 12.97
CA ASN A 4 -15.05 -17.66 14.40
C ASN A 4 -13.81 -18.16 15.15
N TRP A 5 -12.63 -17.63 14.81
CA TRP A 5 -11.35 -18.06 15.42
C TRP A 5 -10.52 -16.93 16.02
N VAL A 6 -11.11 -15.74 16.19
CA VAL A 6 -10.41 -14.63 16.80
C VAL A 6 -10.59 -14.71 18.31
N MET A 7 -9.48 -14.90 19.03
CA MET A 7 -9.47 -14.82 20.48
C MET A 7 -9.73 -13.38 20.90
N LEU A 8 -10.75 -13.18 21.74
CA LEU A 8 -11.04 -11.91 22.39
C LEU A 8 -10.44 -11.92 23.79
N ASP A 9 -9.90 -10.79 24.22
CA ASP A 9 -9.61 -10.55 25.62
C ASP A 9 -10.92 -10.43 26.42
N GLY A 10 -10.82 -10.48 27.75
CA GLY A 10 -11.99 -10.29 28.62
C GLY A 10 -12.66 -8.91 28.51
N LYS A 11 -12.11 -7.99 27.71
CA LYS A 11 -12.60 -6.63 27.47
C LYS A 11 -13.19 -6.46 26.06
N GLY A 12 -13.23 -7.51 25.24
CA GLY A 12 -13.78 -7.51 23.88
C GLY A 12 -12.83 -7.02 22.77
N SER A 13 -11.56 -6.79 23.06
CA SER A 13 -10.52 -6.54 22.04
C SER A 13 -9.93 -7.86 21.54
N PHE A 14 -9.47 -7.93 20.31
CA PHE A 14 -8.83 -9.15 19.80
C PHE A 14 -7.39 -9.28 20.28
N VAL A 15 -6.93 -10.52 20.44
CA VAL A 15 -5.56 -10.84 20.84
C VAL A 15 -4.65 -10.89 19.60
N LEU A 16 -3.53 -10.17 19.68
CA LEU A 16 -2.50 -10.16 18.65
C LEU A 16 -1.67 -11.45 18.69
N LEU A 17 -1.33 -11.98 17.51
CA LEU A 17 -0.41 -13.09 17.35
C LEU A 17 1.05 -12.64 17.61
N PRO A 18 1.99 -13.57 17.82
CA PRO A 18 3.41 -13.24 17.86
C PRO A 18 3.84 -12.44 16.61
N ALA A 19 4.61 -11.38 16.82
CA ALA A 19 5.03 -10.43 15.78
C ALA A 19 3.88 -9.73 15.01
N GLU A 20 2.64 -9.78 15.53
CA GLU A 20 1.51 -9.04 14.98
C GLU A 20 1.48 -7.63 15.58
N ARG A 21 1.43 -6.62 14.71
CA ARG A 21 1.37 -5.19 15.07
C ARG A 21 0.08 -4.61 14.51
N PHE A 22 -0.60 -3.84 15.35
CA PHE A 22 -1.80 -3.10 14.97
C PHE A 22 -1.42 -1.93 14.05
N ILE A 23 -2.17 -1.74 12.95
CA ILE A 23 -1.91 -0.68 11.97
C ILE A 23 -3.07 0.31 11.90
N HIS A 24 -4.30 -0.18 11.75
CA HIS A 24 -5.46 0.69 11.58
C HIS A 24 -6.74 0.05 12.12
N LYS A 25 -7.66 0.90 12.62
CA LYS A 25 -9.00 0.51 13.07
C LYS A 25 -9.99 1.43 12.39
N THR A 26 -11.00 0.84 11.76
CA THR A 26 -12.07 1.60 11.12
C THR A 26 -13.02 2.19 12.15
N THR A 27 -13.85 3.14 11.73
CA THR A 27 -15.04 3.50 12.52
C THR A 27 -15.95 2.28 12.68
N PRO A 28 -16.84 2.29 13.70
CA PRO A 28 -17.92 1.33 13.79
C PRO A 28 -18.84 1.38 12.54
N ARG A 29 -19.77 0.42 12.44
CA ARG A 29 -20.78 0.33 11.36
C ARG A 29 -20.23 0.01 9.97
N VAL A 30 -19.16 -0.77 9.91
CA VAL A 30 -18.74 -1.44 8.67
C VAL A 30 -19.56 -2.72 8.49
N ALA A 31 -20.30 -2.82 7.39
CA ALA A 31 -20.99 -4.06 7.04
C ALA A 31 -20.03 -5.01 6.30
N LEU A 32 -20.15 -6.30 6.57
CA LEU A 32 -19.37 -7.37 5.96
C LEU A 32 -20.30 -8.29 5.16
N ALA A 33 -19.88 -8.65 3.95
CA ALA A 33 -20.44 -9.75 3.19
C ALA A 33 -19.33 -10.69 2.72
N ILE A 34 -19.55 -11.99 2.90
CA ILE A 34 -18.70 -13.07 2.42
C ILE A 34 -19.55 -13.94 1.52
N THR A 35 -19.25 -13.94 0.22
CA THR A 35 -20.05 -14.63 -0.79
C THR A 35 -19.20 -15.51 -1.68
N THR A 36 -19.77 -16.60 -2.21
CA THR A 36 -19.13 -17.28 -3.35
C THR A 36 -19.24 -16.43 -4.62
N PRO A 37 -18.25 -16.48 -5.53
CA PRO A 37 -18.35 -15.84 -6.82
C PRO A 37 -19.53 -16.36 -7.62
N THR A 38 -20.14 -15.51 -8.44
CA THR A 38 -21.30 -15.86 -9.28
C THR A 38 -21.01 -16.99 -10.27
N THR A 39 -19.74 -17.20 -10.62
CA THR A 39 -19.27 -18.25 -11.53
C THR A 39 -19.09 -19.61 -10.84
N TYR A 40 -19.39 -19.74 -9.54
CA TYR A 40 -19.23 -20.98 -8.80
C TYR A 40 -20.22 -22.06 -9.30
N PRO A 41 -19.73 -23.22 -9.79
CA PRO A 41 -20.58 -24.25 -10.41
C PRO A 41 -21.30 -25.15 -9.39
N GLY A 42 -21.15 -24.92 -8.08
CA GLY A 42 -21.62 -25.82 -7.03
C GLY A 42 -22.99 -25.44 -6.44
N ASN A 43 -23.72 -26.45 -5.96
CA ASN A 43 -25.09 -26.33 -5.45
C ASN A 43 -25.20 -25.81 -4.01
N SER A 44 -24.14 -25.19 -3.47
CA SER A 44 -24.09 -24.70 -2.08
C SER A 44 -23.27 -23.40 -2.02
N PRO A 45 -23.86 -22.27 -2.41
CA PRO A 45 -23.21 -20.97 -2.32
C PRO A 45 -23.03 -20.58 -0.85
N LEU A 46 -21.86 -20.03 -0.52
CA LEU A 46 -21.64 -19.39 0.77
C LEU A 46 -22.20 -17.97 0.69
N ALA A 47 -23.02 -17.58 1.66
CA ALA A 47 -23.51 -16.22 1.78
C ALA A 47 -23.64 -15.87 3.28
N ILE A 48 -22.64 -15.17 3.81
CA ILE A 48 -22.62 -14.70 5.20
C ILE A 48 -22.66 -13.18 5.16
N HIS A 49 -23.60 -12.59 5.91
CA HIS A 49 -23.78 -11.14 5.97
C HIS A 49 -23.79 -10.67 7.41
N CYS A 50 -23.11 -9.55 7.65
CA CYS A 50 -23.15 -8.82 8.91
C CYS A 50 -23.37 -7.34 8.62
N SER A 51 -24.41 -6.76 9.24
CA SER A 51 -24.85 -5.41 8.93
C SER A 51 -24.00 -4.31 9.58
N SER A 52 -23.26 -4.62 10.64
CA SER A 52 -22.50 -3.65 11.43
C SER A 52 -21.39 -4.33 12.24
N GLY A 53 -20.19 -3.75 12.20
CA GLY A 53 -19.03 -4.21 12.95
C GLY A 53 -17.86 -3.25 12.78
N THR A 54 -16.71 -3.67 13.29
CA THR A 54 -15.44 -2.92 13.20
C THR A 54 -14.40 -3.79 12.52
N VAL A 55 -13.63 -3.18 11.61
CA VAL A 55 -12.50 -3.82 10.95
C VAL A 55 -11.20 -3.32 11.59
N TYR A 56 -10.33 -4.26 11.90
CA TYR A 56 -8.98 -4.04 12.39
C TYR A 56 -8.00 -4.56 11.34
N LEU A 57 -7.02 -3.74 11.02
CA LEU A 57 -5.94 -4.05 10.10
C LEU A 57 -4.64 -4.16 10.89
N THR A 58 -3.97 -5.30 10.74
CA THR A 58 -2.65 -5.55 11.30
C THR A 58 -1.63 -5.74 10.19
N ASN A 59 -0.36 -5.88 10.54
CA ASN A 59 0.70 -6.24 9.58
C ASN A 59 0.57 -7.67 9.03
N GLN A 60 -0.32 -8.52 9.57
CA GLN A 60 -0.46 -9.92 9.15
C GLN A 60 -1.84 -10.25 8.57
N ARG A 61 -2.91 -9.61 9.06
CA ARG A 61 -4.28 -9.96 8.70
C ARG A 61 -5.26 -8.80 8.85
N ILE A 62 -6.43 -8.96 8.24
CA ILE A 62 -7.65 -8.23 8.58
C ILE A 62 -8.42 -9.04 9.61
N VAL A 63 -8.92 -8.37 10.63
CA VAL A 63 -9.83 -8.91 11.64
C VAL A 63 -11.13 -8.12 11.63
N TYR A 64 -12.27 -8.79 11.53
CA TYR A 64 -13.58 -8.19 11.63
C TYR A 64 -14.31 -8.68 12.87
N LEU A 65 -14.77 -7.74 13.68
CA LEU A 65 -15.58 -8.00 14.87
C LEU A 65 -16.98 -7.41 14.65
N PRO A 66 -18.02 -8.26 14.52
CA PRO A 66 -19.41 -7.84 14.54
C PRO A 66 -19.75 -7.02 15.78
N GLU A 67 -20.59 -6.00 15.63
CA GLU A 67 -21.13 -5.26 16.78
C GLU A 67 -22.07 -6.15 17.61
N LYS A 68 -22.84 -7.01 16.92
CA LYS A 68 -23.70 -8.03 17.52
C LYS A 68 -23.29 -9.40 16.98
N PRO A 69 -22.47 -10.16 17.71
CA PRO A 69 -22.04 -11.50 17.32
C PRO A 69 -23.26 -12.42 17.10
N ALA A 70 -23.32 -13.07 15.95
CA ALA A 70 -24.35 -14.05 15.62
C ALA A 70 -23.77 -15.47 15.65
N THR A 71 -24.62 -16.49 15.65
CA THR A 71 -24.20 -17.90 15.60
C THR A 71 -23.36 -18.19 14.35
N GLU A 72 -23.72 -17.59 13.22
CA GLU A 72 -23.00 -17.75 11.95
C GLU A 72 -21.67 -17.00 11.93
N LEU A 73 -21.64 -15.80 12.51
CA LEU A 73 -20.47 -14.92 12.51
C LEU A 73 -20.30 -14.22 13.87
N LYS A 74 -19.30 -14.68 14.62
CA LYS A 74 -18.79 -14.07 15.84
C LYS A 74 -17.53 -13.24 15.60
N SER A 75 -16.70 -13.66 14.66
CA SER A 75 -15.49 -12.95 14.26
C SER A 75 -15.03 -13.46 12.90
N PHE A 76 -14.33 -12.63 12.14
CA PHE A 76 -13.69 -13.07 10.91
C PHE A 76 -12.24 -12.62 10.87
N SER A 77 -11.36 -13.47 10.32
CA SER A 77 -9.93 -13.20 10.19
C SER A 77 -9.42 -13.66 8.84
N ALA A 78 -8.72 -12.79 8.12
CA ALA A 78 -8.16 -13.06 6.79
C ALA A 78 -6.69 -12.60 6.70
N PRO A 79 -5.73 -13.50 6.46
CA PRO A 79 -4.34 -13.13 6.19
C PRO A 79 -4.23 -12.20 4.98
N LEU A 80 -3.33 -11.21 5.06
CA LEU A 80 -3.18 -10.23 3.98
C LEU A 80 -2.71 -10.85 2.67
N LEU A 81 -1.85 -11.88 2.74
CA LEU A 81 -1.33 -12.59 1.57
C LEU A 81 -2.40 -13.41 0.83
N ASN A 82 -3.56 -13.64 1.44
CA ASN A 82 -4.67 -14.37 0.84
C ASN A 82 -5.70 -13.45 0.18
N LEU A 83 -5.49 -12.13 0.21
CA LEU A 83 -6.37 -11.12 -0.37
C LEU A 83 -5.83 -10.67 -1.73
N HIS A 84 -6.58 -11.03 -2.76
CA HIS A 84 -6.32 -10.73 -4.17
C HIS A 84 -7.34 -9.72 -4.70
N ASP A 85 -7.04 -9.09 -5.82
CA ASP A 85 -7.93 -8.18 -6.55
C ASP A 85 -8.63 -7.13 -5.66
N THR A 86 -7.83 -6.53 -4.77
CA THR A 86 -8.32 -5.56 -3.80
C THR A 86 -8.63 -4.23 -4.49
N HIS A 87 -9.86 -3.74 -4.33
CA HIS A 87 -10.29 -2.49 -4.94
C HIS A 87 -11.36 -1.78 -4.12
N MET A 88 -11.51 -0.49 -4.35
CA MET A 88 -12.52 0.34 -3.70
C MET A 88 -13.54 0.87 -4.73
N THR A 89 -14.82 0.77 -4.41
CA THR A 89 -15.91 1.39 -5.14
C THR A 89 -16.40 2.63 -4.40
N VAL A 90 -16.38 3.77 -5.08
CA VAL A 90 -16.84 5.06 -4.57
C VAL A 90 -18.05 5.48 -5.42
N PRO A 91 -19.27 5.08 -5.04
CA PRO A 91 -20.46 5.44 -5.81
C PRO A 91 -20.77 6.94 -5.66
N TRP A 92 -21.39 7.54 -6.67
CA TRP A 92 -21.85 8.95 -6.60
C TRP A 92 -22.85 9.18 -5.46
N PHE A 93 -23.67 8.16 -5.17
CA PHE A 93 -24.61 8.14 -4.08
C PHE A 93 -24.54 6.81 -3.33
N GLY A 94 -24.47 6.86 -2.00
CA GLY A 94 -24.39 5.69 -1.14
C GLY A 94 -23.01 5.50 -0.48
N PRO A 95 -22.87 4.46 0.35
CA PRO A 95 -21.63 4.21 1.09
C PRO A 95 -20.54 3.63 0.20
N ASN A 96 -19.29 3.98 0.49
CA ASN A 96 -18.12 3.39 -0.16
C ASN A 96 -18.02 1.91 0.22
N ALA A 97 -17.59 1.11 -0.74
CA ALA A 97 -17.32 -0.30 -0.54
C ALA A 97 -15.86 -0.61 -0.87
N TRP A 98 -15.27 -1.52 -0.11
CA TRP A 98 -14.00 -2.15 -0.44
C TRP A 98 -14.26 -3.63 -0.70
N GLN A 99 -13.65 -4.16 -1.75
CA GLN A 99 -13.87 -5.52 -2.21
C GLN A 99 -12.54 -6.23 -2.45
N ALA A 100 -12.53 -7.54 -2.25
CA ALA A 100 -11.39 -8.39 -2.50
C ALA A 100 -11.82 -9.83 -2.83
N VAL A 101 -10.97 -10.53 -3.57
CA VAL A 101 -11.06 -11.98 -3.72
C VAL A 101 -10.18 -12.61 -2.66
N LEU A 102 -10.76 -13.47 -1.85
CA LEU A 102 -10.08 -14.13 -0.74
C LEU A 102 -9.91 -15.61 -1.06
N GLN A 103 -8.67 -16.09 -0.95
CA GLN A 103 -8.31 -17.50 -1.15
C GLN A 103 -8.46 -18.29 0.16
N PRO A 104 -9.35 -19.32 0.20
CA PRO A 104 -9.51 -20.24 1.33
C PRO A 104 -8.21 -20.88 1.81
N VAL A 105 -8.06 -20.99 3.14
CA VAL A 105 -7.02 -21.82 3.75
C VAL A 105 -7.64 -23.06 4.39
N PRO A 106 -6.91 -24.18 4.43
CA PRO A 106 -7.32 -25.35 5.21
C PRO A 106 -7.60 -24.97 6.67
N GLY A 107 -8.68 -25.50 7.25
CA GLY A 107 -9.07 -25.22 8.65
C GLY A 107 -9.77 -23.88 8.89
N GLY A 108 -10.08 -23.11 7.84
CA GLY A 108 -10.72 -21.79 7.97
C GLY A 108 -12.23 -21.77 8.20
N ASN A 109 -12.85 -22.93 8.44
CA ASN A 109 -14.30 -23.11 8.52
C ASN A 109 -15.07 -22.61 7.28
N ILE A 110 -14.42 -22.71 6.11
CA ILE A 110 -15.01 -22.44 4.80
C ILE A 110 -14.85 -23.71 3.97
N PRO A 111 -15.89 -24.16 3.24
CA PRO A 111 -15.82 -25.40 2.48
C PRO A 111 -14.63 -25.42 1.53
N ALA A 112 -13.79 -26.46 1.62
CA ALA A 112 -12.59 -26.61 0.79
C ALA A 112 -12.90 -26.74 -0.71
N THR A 113 -14.17 -26.97 -1.07
CA THR A 113 -14.65 -27.00 -2.46
C THR A 113 -14.62 -25.63 -3.13
N GLN A 114 -14.51 -24.54 -2.36
CA GLN A 114 -14.49 -23.19 -2.88
C GLN A 114 -13.04 -22.77 -3.15
N ALA A 115 -12.70 -22.49 -4.41
CA ALA A 115 -11.36 -22.05 -4.80
C ALA A 115 -11.11 -20.56 -4.47
N ALA A 116 -12.17 -19.76 -4.47
CA ALA A 116 -12.14 -18.34 -4.17
C ALA A 116 -13.48 -17.91 -3.57
N ILE A 117 -13.45 -16.94 -2.67
CA ILE A 117 -14.65 -16.27 -2.16
C ILE A 117 -14.50 -14.76 -2.26
N GLU A 118 -15.61 -14.06 -2.40
CA GLU A 118 -15.66 -12.61 -2.47
C GLU A 118 -15.89 -12.03 -1.08
N LEU A 119 -15.07 -11.03 -0.75
CA LEU A 119 -15.15 -10.28 0.48
C LEU A 119 -15.58 -8.85 0.14
N LYS A 120 -16.63 -8.35 0.79
CA LYS A 120 -17.09 -6.97 0.64
C LYS A 120 -17.26 -6.31 2.00
N LEU A 121 -16.58 -5.18 2.18
CA LEU A 121 -16.72 -4.27 3.32
C LEU A 121 -17.45 -3.02 2.86
N THR A 122 -18.53 -2.63 3.53
CA THR A 122 -19.29 -1.41 3.21
C THR A 122 -19.21 -0.43 4.37
N PHE A 123 -18.65 0.75 4.11
CA PHE A 123 -18.30 1.76 5.10
C PHE A 123 -19.41 2.80 5.21
N LYS A 124 -20.29 2.64 6.20
CA LYS A 124 -21.47 3.51 6.38
C LYS A 124 -21.14 4.89 6.94
N GLU A 125 -20.00 5.03 7.60
CA GLU A 125 -19.54 6.27 8.25
C GLU A 125 -18.28 6.87 7.60
N GLY A 126 -17.88 6.37 6.43
CA GLY A 126 -16.63 6.77 5.76
C GLY A 126 -15.41 5.95 6.21
N GLY A 127 -14.21 6.45 5.88
CA GLY A 127 -12.94 5.78 6.20
C GLY A 127 -12.52 4.66 5.23
N ALA A 128 -13.31 4.37 4.19
CA ALA A 128 -12.92 3.39 3.16
C ALA A 128 -11.61 3.75 2.43
N PRO A 129 -11.37 5.02 2.01
CA PRO A 129 -10.12 5.39 1.35
C PRO A 129 -8.91 5.20 2.27
N ASP A 130 -9.01 5.62 3.53
CA ASP A 130 -7.94 5.48 4.50
C ASP A 130 -7.62 4.01 4.78
N PHE A 131 -8.66 3.18 4.96
CA PHE A 131 -8.51 1.74 5.10
C PHE A 131 -7.80 1.12 3.90
N HIS A 132 -8.24 1.46 2.69
CA HIS A 132 -7.66 0.96 1.44
C HIS A 132 -6.19 1.37 1.31
N SER A 133 -5.85 2.64 1.52
CA SER A 133 -4.46 3.11 1.45
C SER A 133 -3.54 2.48 2.50
N ASN A 134 -4.03 2.23 3.71
CA ASN A 134 -3.25 1.51 4.73
C ASN A 134 -3.03 0.05 4.32
N LEU A 135 -4.05 -0.61 3.77
CA LEU A 135 -3.95 -1.98 3.31
C LEU A 135 -2.93 -2.13 2.18
N GLU A 136 -3.02 -1.30 1.13
CA GLU A 136 -2.12 -1.39 -0.03
C GLU A 136 -0.67 -1.15 0.40
N ARG A 137 -0.41 -0.13 1.25
CA ARG A 137 0.93 0.13 1.81
C ARG A 137 1.52 -1.09 2.52
N ILE A 138 0.73 -1.82 3.29
CA ILE A 138 1.21 -3.03 4.00
C ILE A 138 1.40 -4.17 3.01
N LYS A 139 0.47 -4.36 2.05
CA LYS A 139 0.57 -5.40 1.03
C LYS A 139 1.83 -5.25 0.19
N GLU A 140 2.15 -4.05 -0.27
CA GLU A 140 3.38 -3.74 -1.01
C GLU A 140 4.63 -4.13 -0.20
N ARG A 141 4.68 -3.73 1.07
CA ARG A 141 5.82 -4.07 1.96
C ARG A 141 5.92 -5.57 2.20
N LEU A 142 4.81 -6.26 2.43
CA LEU A 142 4.80 -7.71 2.60
C LEU A 142 5.29 -8.43 1.35
N GLN A 143 4.88 -7.97 0.17
CA GLN A 143 5.36 -8.51 -1.10
C GLN A 143 6.87 -8.31 -1.26
N GLN A 144 7.39 -7.13 -0.94
CA GLN A 144 8.83 -6.86 -0.95
C GLN A 144 9.59 -7.81 -0.01
N VAL A 145 9.14 -7.96 1.23
CA VAL A 145 9.76 -8.86 2.21
C VAL A 145 9.74 -10.32 1.73
N VAL A 146 8.62 -10.78 1.18
CA VAL A 146 8.51 -12.14 0.63
C VAL A 146 9.41 -12.34 -0.59
N SER A 147 9.50 -11.36 -1.48
CA SER A 147 10.39 -11.42 -2.65
C SER A 147 11.86 -11.45 -2.24
N THR A 148 12.30 -10.56 -1.34
CA THR A 148 13.67 -10.55 -0.81
C THR A 148 13.99 -11.84 -0.05
N ALA A 149 13.05 -12.38 0.72
CA ALA A 149 13.23 -13.67 1.39
C ALA A 149 13.37 -14.83 0.39
N ARG A 150 12.61 -14.81 -0.71
CA ARG A 150 12.77 -15.80 -1.80
C ARG A 150 14.11 -15.66 -2.48
N GLU A 151 14.51 -14.45 -2.87
CA GLU A 151 15.80 -14.16 -3.52
C GLU A 151 16.99 -14.55 -2.63
N ASN A 152 16.92 -14.27 -1.33
CA ASN A 152 17.94 -14.68 -0.37
C ASN A 152 17.97 -16.21 -0.14
N ASN A 153 16.83 -16.89 -0.28
CA ASN A 153 16.79 -18.36 -0.19
C ASN A 153 17.40 -19.03 -1.44
N LEU A 154 17.32 -18.37 -2.60
CA LEU A 154 17.99 -18.79 -3.83
C LEU A 154 19.53 -18.64 -3.76
N SER A 155 20.08 -17.85 -2.83
CA SER A 155 21.52 -17.59 -2.71
C SER A 155 22.26 -18.40 -1.63
N GLY A 156 21.57 -19.21 -0.80
CA GLY A 156 22.26 -20.23 0.02
C GLY A 156 21.59 -20.71 1.30
N GLN A 157 21.50 -22.05 1.41
CA GLN A 157 21.37 -22.90 2.61
C GLN A 157 19.98 -23.13 3.28
N ARG A 158 19.60 -24.43 3.19
CA ARG A 158 18.74 -25.27 4.04
C ARG A 158 17.23 -24.98 4.10
N GLN A 159 16.50 -26.02 3.71
CA GLN A 159 15.11 -26.04 3.25
C GLN A 159 14.06 -26.30 4.35
N ASP A 160 14.37 -26.09 5.63
CA ASP A 160 13.60 -26.76 6.71
C ASP A 160 12.95 -25.85 7.77
N GLN A 161 12.63 -24.59 7.45
CA GLN A 161 11.86 -23.72 8.38
C GLN A 161 11.20 -22.53 7.68
N MET A 162 10.19 -22.80 6.85
CA MET A 162 9.68 -21.84 5.86
C MET A 162 8.69 -20.77 6.40
N LEU A 163 8.15 -20.90 7.62
CA LEU A 163 7.07 -19.99 8.09
C LEU A 163 7.17 -19.53 9.56
N GLY A 164 8.15 -20.00 10.32
CA GLY A 164 8.21 -19.77 11.78
C GLY A 164 9.05 -18.57 12.23
N ASN A 165 10.02 -18.13 11.43
CA ASN A 165 11.08 -17.20 11.88
C ASN A 165 11.19 -15.92 11.03
N MET A 166 10.09 -15.47 10.43
CA MET A 166 10.06 -14.14 9.81
C MET A 166 10.14 -13.08 10.90
N ASN A 167 11.31 -12.47 11.07
CA ASN A 167 11.50 -11.33 11.95
C ASN A 167 10.87 -10.07 11.31
N LEU A 168 9.55 -9.93 11.50
CA LEU A 168 8.75 -8.76 11.11
C LEU A 168 9.07 -7.52 11.95
N ASP A 169 9.95 -7.62 12.97
CA ASP A 169 10.24 -6.51 13.86
C ASP A 169 11.15 -5.43 13.25
N ASN A 170 11.94 -5.79 12.24
CA ASN A 170 12.86 -4.88 11.54
C ASN A 170 12.21 -4.09 10.39
N VAL A 171 10.89 -4.17 10.22
CA VAL A 171 10.16 -3.26 9.33
C VAL A 171 10.10 -1.90 10.01
N HIS A 172 11.11 -1.06 9.76
CA HIS A 172 11.06 0.36 10.09
C HIS A 172 9.90 0.97 9.29
N LEU A 173 8.79 1.22 9.98
CA LEU A 173 7.58 1.79 9.39
C LEU A 173 7.73 3.28 9.07
N ASP A 174 8.81 3.91 9.53
CA ASP A 174 9.06 5.33 9.37
C ASP A 174 9.61 5.69 7.99
N GLN A 175 9.29 6.93 7.64
CA GLN A 175 9.38 7.58 6.33
C GLN A 175 10.69 7.31 5.60
N LEU A 176 10.60 7.14 4.28
CA LEU A 176 11.74 7.26 3.38
C LEU A 176 12.55 8.51 3.77
N PRO A 177 13.89 8.46 3.78
CA PRO A 177 14.69 9.66 3.90
C PRO A 177 14.21 10.64 2.82
N SER A 178 13.73 11.81 3.23
CA SER A 178 13.57 12.91 2.29
C SER A 178 14.96 13.17 1.72
N TYR A 179 15.07 13.20 0.40
CA TYR A 179 16.31 13.54 -0.27
C TYR A 179 16.70 14.96 0.17
N GLN A 180 17.59 15.07 1.15
CA GLN A 180 18.28 16.31 1.42
C GLN A 180 19.28 16.46 0.29
N GLU A 181 18.97 17.37 -0.63
CA GLU A 181 19.90 17.83 -1.64
C GLU A 181 21.10 18.45 -0.92
N SER A 182 22.15 17.66 -0.74
CA SER A 182 23.41 18.05 -0.15
C SER A 182 24.17 18.93 -1.13
N GLY A 183 23.69 20.17 -1.32
CA GLY A 183 24.29 21.19 -2.16
C GLY A 183 25.54 21.83 -1.58
N ARG A 184 26.50 21.03 -1.07
CA ARG A 184 27.84 21.49 -0.68
C ARG A 184 28.88 20.39 -0.85
N ASP A 185 29.16 20.03 -2.09
CA ASP A 185 30.48 19.49 -2.43
C ASP A 185 31.37 20.64 -2.92
N ARG A 186 32.42 20.93 -2.14
CA ARG A 186 33.44 21.95 -2.39
C ARG A 186 34.75 21.24 -2.74
N VAL A 187 35.18 21.27 -4.00
CA VAL A 187 36.59 21.29 -4.46
C VAL A 187 36.53 21.79 -5.92
N ALA A 188 37.25 22.79 -6.45
CA ALA A 188 38.65 23.16 -6.31
C ALA A 188 38.86 24.67 -6.70
N PRO A 189 40.04 25.28 -6.42
CA PRO A 189 40.26 26.72 -6.55
C PRO A 189 40.88 27.12 -7.90
N ALA A 190 40.57 28.33 -8.38
CA ALA A 190 41.40 29.04 -9.34
C ALA A 190 41.31 30.55 -9.05
N ASN A 191 42.46 31.11 -8.68
CA ASN A 191 42.67 32.55 -8.54
C ASN A 191 42.69 33.20 -9.93
N ALA A 192 41.99 34.31 -10.11
CA ALA A 192 42.47 35.46 -10.90
C ALA A 192 41.57 36.68 -10.63
N ASP A 193 42.28 37.69 -10.15
CA ASP A 193 42.01 39.09 -9.87
C ASP A 193 41.09 39.93 -10.79
N GLU A 194 40.80 41.12 -10.24
CA GLU A 194 40.54 42.42 -10.89
C GLU A 194 39.10 42.99 -11.05
N THR A 195 38.82 43.90 -10.10
CA THR A 195 38.29 45.28 -10.25
C THR A 195 36.84 45.57 -10.64
N GLY A 196 36.15 46.21 -9.69
CA GLY A 196 35.64 47.58 -9.88
C GLY A 196 34.17 47.74 -10.24
N GLY A 197 33.38 48.31 -9.32
CA GLY A 197 32.11 48.96 -9.68
C GLY A 197 31.04 48.93 -8.60
N ALA A 198 31.02 49.97 -7.75
CA ALA A 198 29.83 50.37 -7.00
C ALA A 198 28.65 50.60 -7.97
N VAL A 199 27.38 50.45 -7.56
CA VAL A 199 26.53 51.61 -7.19
C VAL A 199 25.14 51.09 -6.72
N VAL A 200 24.82 51.45 -5.47
CA VAL A 200 23.57 52.04 -4.94
C VAL A 200 22.25 51.25 -5.06
N SER A 201 21.74 50.83 -3.89
CA SER A 201 20.31 50.67 -3.62
C SER A 201 19.66 52.03 -3.31
N PRO A 202 18.36 52.20 -3.62
CA PRO A 202 17.52 53.04 -2.79
C PRO A 202 16.33 52.27 -2.19
N MET A 203 16.11 52.58 -0.92
CA MET A 203 15.00 52.18 -0.07
C MET A 203 13.80 53.12 -0.32
N GLY A 204 12.56 52.62 -0.29
CA GLY A 204 11.39 53.50 -0.30
C GLY A 204 10.00 52.86 -0.33
N ARG A 205 9.35 52.84 0.86
CA ARG A 205 7.91 52.96 1.15
C ARG A 205 6.91 51.82 0.81
N SER A 206 6.28 51.32 1.87
CA SER A 206 4.89 50.80 1.90
C SER A 206 3.88 51.99 1.80
N PRO A 207 2.58 51.83 1.40
CA PRO A 207 1.59 50.93 2.04
C PRO A 207 0.55 50.24 1.09
N GLU A 208 -0.17 49.23 1.63
CA GLU A 208 -1.39 48.57 1.11
C GLU A 208 -2.57 49.54 0.81
N PRO A 209 -3.75 49.16 0.22
CA PRO A 209 -4.34 47.82 0.03
C PRO A 209 -5.10 47.57 -1.32
N ARG A 210 -5.62 46.33 -1.47
CA ARG A 210 -6.82 45.88 -2.22
C ARG A 210 -6.65 45.10 -3.54
N ARG A 211 -7.28 43.91 -3.50
CA ARG A 211 -8.04 43.20 -4.56
C ARG A 211 -7.31 42.76 -5.82
N ALA A 212 -7.05 41.46 -5.90
CA ALA A 212 -7.21 40.60 -7.09
C ALA A 212 -7.27 39.15 -6.55
N GLY A 213 -8.26 38.33 -6.88
CA GLY A 213 -8.35 37.66 -8.16
C GLY A 213 -7.58 36.34 -8.10
N SER A 214 -8.25 35.22 -7.80
CA SER A 214 -7.79 33.89 -8.23
C SER A 214 -7.86 33.82 -9.77
N PRO A 215 -7.25 32.85 -10.50
CA PRO A 215 -6.62 31.59 -10.07
C PRO A 215 -5.32 31.22 -10.84
N VAL A 216 -4.32 30.52 -10.27
CA VAL A 216 -3.21 30.00 -11.12
C VAL A 216 -2.54 28.70 -10.62
N HIS A 217 -2.62 27.71 -11.53
CA HIS A 217 -1.77 26.56 -11.86
C HIS A 217 -1.43 25.43 -10.87
N ALA A 218 -2.06 24.28 -11.15
CA ALA A 218 -1.45 22.96 -11.10
C ALA A 218 -0.13 22.97 -11.90
N ALA A 219 0.96 22.57 -11.25
CA ALA A 219 2.25 22.36 -11.90
C ALA A 219 2.14 21.19 -12.89
N GLN A 220 2.25 21.48 -14.18
CA GLN A 220 2.45 20.46 -15.20
C GLN A 220 3.88 19.90 -15.09
N PRO A 221 4.10 18.59 -15.29
CA PRO A 221 5.44 18.04 -15.41
C PRO A 221 6.13 18.63 -16.65
N PRO A 222 7.44 18.93 -16.60
CA PRO A 222 8.18 19.44 -17.76
C PRO A 222 8.16 18.40 -18.87
N SER A 223 7.73 18.83 -20.06
CA SER A 223 7.48 17.96 -21.23
C SER A 223 8.68 17.84 -22.18
N ASP A 224 9.84 18.40 -21.82
CA ASP A 224 11.03 18.34 -22.67
C ASP A 224 12.07 17.37 -22.10
N ALA A 225 12.60 16.53 -22.99
CA ALA A 225 13.72 15.65 -22.68
C ALA A 225 14.94 16.50 -22.25
N PRO A 226 15.73 16.03 -21.28
CA PRO A 226 16.90 16.76 -20.82
C PRO A 226 17.89 17.00 -21.98
N PRO A 227 18.48 18.21 -22.08
CA PRO A 227 19.39 18.56 -23.17
C PRO A 227 20.57 17.57 -23.22
N GLY A 228 20.80 16.96 -24.38
CA GLY A 228 21.84 15.94 -24.61
C GLY A 228 21.37 14.48 -24.59
N TYR A 229 20.08 14.22 -24.29
CA TYR A 229 19.52 12.86 -24.29
C TYR A 229 19.56 12.20 -25.67
N GLU A 230 19.35 12.98 -26.73
CA GLU A 230 19.31 12.49 -28.10
C GLU A 230 20.70 11.99 -28.57
N GLU A 231 21.77 12.69 -28.19
CA GLU A 231 23.15 12.28 -28.50
C GLU A 231 23.52 10.97 -27.79
N THR A 232 23.09 10.82 -26.53
CA THR A 232 23.32 9.59 -25.76
C THR A 232 22.57 8.40 -26.35
N GLN A 233 21.33 8.61 -26.82
CA GLN A 233 20.59 7.58 -27.56
C GLN A 233 21.29 7.19 -28.86
N GLN A 234 21.73 8.17 -29.65
CA GLN A 234 22.41 7.91 -30.92
C GLN A 234 23.70 7.10 -30.72
N GLN A 235 24.50 7.44 -29.70
CA GLN A 235 25.72 6.68 -29.36
C GLN A 235 25.40 5.23 -28.94
N SER A 236 24.32 5.02 -28.17
CA SER A 236 23.92 3.68 -27.74
C SER A 236 23.46 2.80 -28.92
N ILE A 237 22.74 3.38 -29.88
CA ILE A 237 22.27 2.67 -31.08
C ILE A 237 23.45 2.33 -31.98
N GLN A 238 24.39 3.26 -32.16
CA GLN A 238 25.58 3.03 -32.99
C GLN A 238 26.48 1.93 -32.40
N ALA A 239 26.69 1.93 -31.08
CA ALA A 239 27.48 0.90 -30.40
C ALA A 239 26.85 -0.50 -30.52
N GLU A 240 25.52 -0.59 -30.46
CA GLU A 240 24.80 -1.85 -30.65
C GLU A 240 24.89 -2.35 -32.11
N LEU A 241 24.87 -1.43 -33.09
CA LEU A 241 24.99 -1.79 -34.51
C LEU A 241 26.39 -2.33 -34.84
N ASP A 242 27.44 -1.68 -34.37
CA ASP A 242 28.83 -2.12 -34.54
C ASP A 242 29.08 -3.47 -33.86
N ARG A 243 28.47 -3.70 -32.69
CA ARG A 243 28.52 -4.99 -32.00
C ARG A 243 27.87 -6.12 -32.82
N ARG A 244 26.81 -5.83 -33.57
CA ARG A 244 26.16 -6.82 -34.44
C ARG A 244 26.95 -7.09 -35.71
N LEU A 245 27.54 -6.06 -36.30
CA LEU A 245 28.38 -6.19 -37.50
C LEU A 245 29.69 -6.94 -37.23
N SER A 246 30.24 -6.83 -36.03
CA SER A 246 31.47 -7.56 -35.63
C SER A 246 31.24 -9.04 -35.26
N GLN A 247 30.00 -9.52 -35.25
CA GLN A 247 29.65 -10.92 -34.96
C GLN A 247 29.29 -11.75 -36.21
N THR A 248 29.51 -11.23 -37.42
CA THR A 248 29.33 -11.94 -38.69
C THR A 248 30.66 -12.08 -39.42
#